data_AF-A0A386HM26-F1
#
_entry.id   AF-A0A386HM26-F1
#
_cell.length_a   1.000
_cell.length_b   1.000
_cell.length_c   1.000
_cell.angle_alpha   90.00
_cell.angle_beta   90.00
_cell.angle_gamma   90.00
#
_symmetry.space_group_name_H-M   'P 1'
#
loop_
_entity.id
_entity.type
_entity.pdbx_description
1 polymer ?
#
loop_
_entity_poly.entity_id
_entity_poly.type
_entity_poly.pdbx_seq_one_letter_code
_entity_poly.pdbx_strand_id
1 'polypeptide(L)'
;MMIFIKLLLAHLLGDFVLQPNAWVHEKERLKIKSPKLYYRILLHGFLSLLFIGDIRFYKCAILIVLSHFIIDVSKLYFQNSKNKRQWFWLDQLGHILVLINKSII
;
A
#
# COMPACT_ATOMS: atom_id res chain seq x y z
N MET A 1 10.84 12.49 -11.36
CA MET A 1 9.86 13.39 -10.69
C MET A 1 8.40 13.03 -11.02
N MET A 2 8.00 12.99 -12.29
CA MET A 2 6.59 12.73 -12.67
C MET A 2 6.07 11.34 -12.27
N ILE A 3 6.90 10.29 -12.40
CA ILE A 3 6.55 8.92 -11.98
C ILE A 3 6.25 8.86 -10.47
N PHE A 4 7.12 9.45 -9.64
CA PHE A 4 6.94 9.49 -8.19
C PHE A 4 5.60 10.15 -7.81
N ILE A 5 5.27 11.31 -8.39
CA ILE A 5 4.01 12.00 -8.10
C ILE A 5 2.80 11.15 -8.49
N LYS A 6 2.84 10.51 -9.67
CA LYS A 6 1.78 9.59 -10.12
C LYS A 6 1.57 8.42 -9.15
N LEU A 7 2.66 7.79 -8.72
CA LEU A 7 2.61 6.68 -7.77
C LEU A 7 2.17 7.13 -6.37
N LEU A 8 2.62 8.31 -5.93
CA LEU A 8 2.20 8.90 -4.66
C LEU A 8 0.69 9.19 -4.66
N LEU A 9 0.15 9.74 -5.75
CA LEU A 9 -1.30 9.95 -5.89
C LEU A 9 -2.07 8.62 -5.87
N ALA A 10 -1.60 7.61 -6.62
CA ALA A 10 -2.19 6.27 -6.60
C ALA A 10 -2.22 5.69 -5.18
N HIS A 11 -1.13 5.81 -4.45
CA HIS A 11 -1.03 5.37 -3.05
C HIS A 11 -2.00 6.13 -2.14
N LEU A 12 -2.00 7.47 -2.18
CA LEU A 12 -2.87 8.28 -1.32
C LEU A 12 -4.35 7.97 -1.57
N LEU A 13 -4.73 7.77 -2.84
CA LEU A 13 -6.09 7.35 -3.19
C LEU A 13 -6.41 5.96 -2.66
N GLY A 14 -5.51 4.98 -2.83
CA GLY A 14 -5.73 3.62 -2.35
C GLY A 14 -5.80 3.51 -0.82
N ASP A 15 -5.00 4.28 -0.10
CA ASP A 15 -4.90 4.20 1.37
C ASP A 15 -5.93 5.03 2.12
N PHE A 16 -6.34 6.19 1.58
CA PHE A 16 -7.19 7.13 2.31
C PHE A 16 -8.58 7.30 1.69
N VAL A 17 -8.70 7.23 0.37
CA VAL A 17 -9.97 7.49 -0.33
C VAL A 17 -10.72 6.19 -0.59
N LEU A 18 -10.02 5.16 -1.05
CA LEU A 18 -10.58 3.91 -1.54
C LEU A 18 -10.42 2.75 -0.55
N GLN A 19 -9.92 3.01 0.66
CA GLN A 19 -9.90 2.06 1.78
C GLN A 19 -10.96 2.46 2.82
N PRO A 20 -12.13 1.80 2.83
CA PRO A 20 -13.14 2.02 3.87
C PRO A 20 -12.65 1.58 5.25
N ASN A 21 -13.10 2.28 6.30
CA ASN A 21 -12.80 1.92 7.70
C ASN A 21 -13.21 0.47 8.04
N ALA A 22 -14.28 -0.05 7.44
CA ALA A 22 -14.71 -1.44 7.61
C ALA A 22 -13.62 -2.44 7.18
N TRP A 23 -12.87 -2.15 6.12
CA TRP A 23 -11.76 -3.00 5.68
C TRP A 23 -10.63 -2.99 6.70
N VAL A 24 -10.35 -1.82 7.26
CA VAL A 24 -9.33 -1.64 8.31
C VAL A 24 -9.68 -2.45 9.55
N HIS A 25 -10.90 -2.33 10.06
CA HIS A 25 -11.34 -3.09 11.24
C HIS A 25 -11.33 -4.60 11.00
N GLU A 26 -11.73 -5.05 9.81
CA GLU A 26 -11.72 -6.48 9.48
C GLU A 26 -10.30 -7.04 9.39
N LYS A 27 -9.38 -6.35 8.68
CA LYS A 27 -7.98 -6.82 8.56
C LYS A 27 -7.22 -6.72 9.88
N GLU A 28 -7.51 -5.75 10.75
CA GLU A 28 -6.95 -5.70 12.11
C GLU A 28 -7.38 -6.91 12.95
N ARG A 29 -8.63 -7.38 12.80
CA ARG A 29 -9.15 -8.56 13.52
C ARG A 29 -8.67 -9.89 12.94
N LEU A 30 -8.76 -10.05 11.61
CA LEU A 30 -8.50 -11.34 10.93
C LEU A 30 -7.06 -11.47 10.40
N LYS A 31 -6.28 -10.38 10.38
CA LYS A 31 -4.90 -10.33 9.85
C LYS A 31 -4.84 -10.82 8.41
N ILE A 32 -3.89 -11.70 8.09
CA ILE A 32 -3.74 -12.31 6.76
C ILE A 32 -4.96 -13.12 6.32
N LYS A 33 -5.87 -13.48 7.23
CA LYS A 33 -7.12 -14.19 6.88
C LYS A 33 -8.20 -13.24 6.34
N SER A 34 -8.02 -11.91 6.42
CA SER A 34 -9.00 -10.97 5.86
C SER A 34 -8.83 -10.85 4.33
N PRO A 35 -9.88 -11.14 3.54
CA PRO A 35 -9.87 -10.85 2.11
C PRO A 35 -9.62 -9.36 1.80
N LYS A 36 -10.00 -8.45 2.71
CA LYS A 36 -9.84 -7.00 2.52
C LYS A 36 -8.38 -6.55 2.45
N LEU A 37 -7.46 -7.30 3.06
CA LEU A 37 -6.02 -7.08 2.88
C LEU A 37 -5.62 -7.25 1.41
N TYR A 38 -6.08 -8.34 0.78
CA TYR A 38 -5.77 -8.65 -0.61
C TYR A 38 -6.43 -7.67 -1.59
N TYR A 39 -7.66 -7.25 -1.32
CA TYR A 39 -8.31 -6.21 -2.14
C TYR A 39 -7.55 -4.90 -2.09
N ARG A 40 -7.04 -4.47 -0.92
CA ARG A 40 -6.25 -3.23 -0.82
C ARG A 40 -4.93 -3.33 -1.61
N ILE A 41 -4.17 -4.40 -1.46
CA ILE A 41 -2.87 -4.51 -2.16
C ILE A 41 -3.06 -4.61 -3.67
N LEU A 42 -4.09 -5.32 -4.15
CA LEU A 42 -4.42 -5.40 -5.58
C LEU A 42 -4.89 -4.04 -6.11
N LEU A 43 -5.66 -3.30 -5.32
CA LEU A 43 -6.07 -1.93 -5.65
C LEU A 43 -4.84 -1.03 -5.87
N HIS A 44 -3.81 -1.12 -5.03
CA HIS A 44 -2.58 -0.33 -5.21
C HIS A 44 -1.82 -0.67 -6.48
N GLY A 45 -1.70 -1.96 -6.82
CA GLY A 45 -1.10 -2.38 -8.09
C GLY A 45 -1.88 -1.86 -9.30
N PHE A 46 -3.21 -1.97 -9.25
CA PHE A 46 -4.10 -1.45 -10.28
C PHE A 46 -4.01 0.07 -10.44
N LEU A 47 -4.11 0.83 -9.34
CA LEU A 47 -3.98 2.29 -9.37
C LEU A 47 -2.60 2.72 -9.86
N SER A 48 -1.53 2.00 -9.49
CA SER A 48 -0.19 2.29 -9.99
C SER A 48 -0.11 2.16 -11.50
N LEU A 49 -0.65 1.08 -12.09
CA LEU A 49 -0.71 0.91 -13.54
C LEU A 49 -1.58 1.98 -14.22
N LEU A 50 -2.74 2.28 -13.63
CA LEU A 50 -3.70 3.26 -14.15
C LEU A 50 -3.10 4.66 -14.21
N PHE A 51 -2.46 5.13 -13.13
CA PHE A 51 -1.86 6.45 -13.05
C PHE A 51 -0.60 6.59 -13.90
N ILE A 52 0.21 5.53 -14.00
CA ILE A 52 1.35 5.51 -14.91
C ILE A 52 0.86 5.57 -16.36
N GLY A 53 -0.16 4.79 -16.71
CA GLY A 53 -0.76 4.75 -18.05
C GLY A 53 0.04 3.91 -19.05
N ASP A 54 0.94 3.05 -18.58
CA ASP A 54 1.78 2.19 -19.41
C ASP A 54 1.84 0.76 -18.85
N ILE A 55 1.31 -0.20 -19.59
CA ILE A 55 1.26 -1.61 -19.17
C ILE A 55 2.66 -2.23 -19.01
N ARG A 56 3.69 -1.68 -19.67
CA ARG A 56 5.08 -2.14 -19.52
C ARG A 56 5.59 -1.97 -18.08
N PHE A 57 4.93 -1.12 -17.28
CA PHE A 57 5.20 -0.92 -15.87
C PHE A 57 4.73 -2.09 -14.96
N TYR A 58 4.13 -3.16 -15.51
CA TYR A 58 3.58 -4.28 -14.71
C TYR A 58 4.59 -4.93 -13.77
N LYS A 59 5.87 -5.04 -14.15
CA LYS A 59 6.92 -5.58 -13.26
C LYS A 59 7.09 -4.71 -12.03
N CYS A 60 7.12 -3.39 -12.19
CA CYS A 60 7.20 -2.44 -11.08
C CYS A 60 5.92 -2.50 -10.23
N ALA A 61 4.75 -2.59 -10.86
CA ALA A 61 3.47 -2.71 -10.16
C ALA A 61 3.41 -3.98 -9.28
N ILE A 62 3.90 -5.13 -9.77
CA ILE A 62 4.00 -6.36 -8.97
C ILE A 62 4.90 -6.15 -7.75
N LEU A 63 6.05 -5.50 -7.92
CA LEU A 63 6.95 -5.20 -6.80
C LEU A 63 6.29 -4.25 -5.78
N ILE A 64 5.54 -3.25 -6.23
CA ILE A 64 4.77 -2.36 -5.35
C ILE A 64 3.75 -3.16 -4.55
N VAL A 65 2.99 -4.07 -5.17
CA VAL A 65 2.02 -4.94 -4.49
C VAL A 65 2.69 -5.81 -3.43
N LEU A 66 3.81 -6.45 -3.78
CA LEU A 66 4.55 -7.33 -2.85
C LEU A 66 5.10 -6.54 -1.65
N SER A 67 5.72 -5.39 -1.90
CA SER A 67 6.21 -4.53 -0.82
C SER A 67 5.06 -4.00 0.05
N HIS A 68 3.95 -3.57 -0.55
CA HIS A 68 2.75 -3.16 0.20
C HIS A 68 2.25 -4.26 1.12
N PHE A 69 2.16 -5.50 0.60
CA PHE A 69 1.73 -6.65 1.39
C PHE A 69 2.65 -6.89 2.59
N ILE A 70 3.97 -6.88 2.39
CA ILE A 70 4.94 -7.10 3.48
C ILE A 70 4.82 -6.02 4.56
N ILE A 71 4.71 -4.75 4.16
CA ILE A 71 4.60 -3.62 5.09
C ILE A 71 3.27 -3.70 5.85
N ASP A 72 2.16 -3.94 5.15
CA ASP A 72 0.83 -4.06 5.74
C ASP A 72 0.75 -5.22 6.74
N VAL A 73 1.27 -6.39 6.37
CA VAL A 73 1.33 -7.56 7.25
C VAL A 73 2.18 -7.26 8.47
N SER A 74 3.36 -6.65 8.29
CA SER A 74 4.22 -6.26 9.41
C SER A 74 3.45 -5.36 10.39
N LYS A 75 2.77 -4.32 9.88
CA LYS A 75 1.90 -3.46 10.68
C LYS A 75 0.84 -4.28 11.43
N LEU A 76 0.15 -5.21 10.77
CA LEU A 76 -0.91 -6.03 11.40
C LEU A 76 -0.43 -6.92 12.55
N TYR A 77 0.82 -7.40 12.51
CA TYR A 77 1.36 -8.28 13.55
C TYR A 77 2.05 -7.54 14.69
N PHE A 78 2.69 -6.40 14.40
CA PHE A 78 3.46 -5.67 15.41
C PHE A 78 2.71 -4.49 16.04
N GLN A 79 1.64 -4.00 15.40
CA GLN A 79 0.82 -2.95 16.01
C GLN A 79 -0.03 -3.49 17.17
N ASN A 80 -0.18 -2.66 18.19
CA ASN A 80 -1.05 -2.84 19.34
C ASN A 80 -1.63 -1.48 19.75
N SER A 81 -2.49 -1.46 20.77
CA SER A 81 -3.17 -0.23 21.22
C SER A 81 -2.21 0.87 21.67
N LYS A 82 -1.01 0.54 22.16
CA LYS A 82 -0.03 1.51 22.66
C LYS A 82 0.82 2.13 21.55
N ASN A 83 1.10 1.40 20.48
CA ASN A 83 2.01 1.82 19.40
C ASN A 83 1.31 2.04 18.04
N LYS A 84 -0.03 2.00 17.98
CA LYS A 84 -0.81 2.13 16.73
C LYS A 84 -0.40 3.35 15.89
N ARG A 85 -0.22 4.52 16.53
CA ARG A 85 0.21 5.75 15.85
C ARG A 85 1.63 5.65 15.27
N GLN A 86 2.55 5.01 15.99
CA GLN A 86 3.93 4.83 15.51
C GLN A 86 3.95 3.90 14.29
N TRP A 87 3.23 2.78 14.36
CA TRP A 87 3.10 1.85 13.24
C TRP A 87 2.37 2.42 12.03
N PHE A 88 1.45 3.36 12.23
CA PHE A 88 0.86 4.13 11.12
C PHE A 88 1.93 4.93 10.37
N TRP A 89 2.81 5.65 11.07
CA TRP A 89 3.87 6.41 10.41
C TRP A 89 4.93 5.52 9.76
N LEU A 90 5.33 4.44 10.43
CA LEU A 90 6.28 3.47 9.87
C LEU A 90 5.74 2.81 8.58
N ASP A 91 4.45 2.49 8.56
CA ASP A 91 3.74 1.99 7.38
C ASP A 91 3.80 2.99 6.22
N GLN A 92 3.42 4.26 6.45
CA GLN A 92 3.46 5.30 5.42
C GLN A 92 4.89 5.57 4.91
N LEU A 93 5.88 5.62 5.81
CA LEU A 93 7.29 5.78 5.43
C LEU A 93 7.80 4.60 4.60
N GLY A 94 7.47 3.38 4.98
CA GLY A 94 7.83 2.17 4.24
C GLY A 94 7.30 2.21 2.81
N HIS A 95 6.03 2.57 2.63
CA HIS A 95 5.44 2.69 1.30
C HIS A 95 6.09 3.80 0.48
N ILE A 96 6.31 4.98 1.05
CA ILE A 96 6.99 6.10 0.36
C ILE A 96 8.40 5.69 -0.11
N LEU A 97 9.17 4.98 0.71
CA LEU A 97 10.50 4.48 0.33
C LEU A 97 10.44 3.53 -0.88
N VAL A 98 9.44 2.66 -0.92
CA VAL A 98 9.19 1.79 -2.08
C VAL A 98 8.88 2.63 -3.31
N LEU A 99 8.00 3.62 -3.21
CA LEU A 99 7.63 4.48 -4.34
C LEU A 99 8.82 5.28 -4.87
N ILE A 100 9.66 5.83 -3.98
CA ILE A 100 10.90 6.51 -4.36
C ILE A 100 11.79 5.55 -5.15
N ASN A 101 12.05 4.34 -4.62
CA ASN A 101 12.86 3.33 -5.30
C ASN A 101 12.32 2.98 -6.70
N LYS A 102 11.00 2.81 -6.84
CA LYS A 102 10.36 2.48 -8.13
C LYS A 102 10.23 3.65 -9.08
N SER A 103 10.49 4.87 -8.63
CA SER A 103 10.46 6.08 -9.47
C SER A 103 11.80 6.49 -10.06
N ILE A 104 12.89 5.83 -9.64
CA ILE A 104 14.28 6.11 -10.06
C ILE A 104 14.75 5.16 -11.18
N ILE A 105 14.02 4.06 -11.40
CA ILE A 105 14.25 3.07 -12.47
C ILE A 105 13.47 3.49 -13.71
#